data_AF-A0A7L2DXW3-F1
#
_entry.id   AF-A0A7L2DXW3-F1
#
_cell.length_a   1.000
_cell.length_b   1.000
_cell.length_c   1.000
_cell.angle_alpha   90.00
_cell.angle_beta   90.00
_cell.angle_gamma   90.00
#
_symmetry.space_group_name_H-M   'P 1'
#
loop_
_entity.id
_entity.type
_entity.pdbx_description
1 polymer ?
#
loop_
_entity_poly.entity_id
_entity_poly.type
_entity_poly.pdbx_seq_one_letter_code
_entity_poly.pdbx_strand_id
1 'polypeptide(L)' 'FSFQTYSGLFCVVINPYKNLPIYSEEIVEMYKGKKRHEMPPHIYAITDTAYRSMMQDREDQSILCT' A
#
# COMPACT_ATOMS: atom_id res chain seq x y z
N PHE A 1 -10.66 11.45 6.39
CA PHE A 1 -9.37 11.59 7.10
C PHE A 1 -8.44 10.52 6.57
N SER A 2 -7.39 10.90 5.82
CA SER A 2 -6.38 9.95 5.34
C SER A 2 -5.31 9.79 6.42
N PHE A 3 -5.18 8.59 6.97
CA PHE A 3 -4.13 8.25 7.95
C PHE A 3 -2.84 7.76 7.28
N GLN A 4 -2.89 7.56 5.96
CA GLN A 4 -1.78 7.11 5.14
C GLN A 4 -1.51 8.19 4.11
N THR A 5 -0.25 8.57 3.93
CA THR A 5 0.15 9.54 2.91
C THR A 5 1.47 9.14 2.26
N TYR A 6 1.62 9.48 0.99
CA TYR A 6 2.87 9.27 0.28
C TYR A 6 3.87 10.39 0.59
N SER A 7 5.11 10.00 0.90
CA SER A 7 6.25 10.90 1.05
C SER A 7 7.37 10.43 0.13
N GLY A 8 7.38 10.92 -1.11
CA GLY A 8 8.34 10.52 -2.13
C GLY A 8 8.25 9.02 -2.44
N LEU A 9 9.26 8.25 -2.08
CA LEU A 9 9.29 6.79 -2.24
C LEU A 9 8.61 6.03 -1.07
N PHE A 10 8.41 6.70 0.06
CA PHE A 10 7.90 6.11 1.28
C PHE A 10 6.40 6.36 1.45
N CYS A 11 5.77 5.58 2.33
CA CYS A 11 4.44 5.86 2.84
C CYS A 11 4.54 6.12 4.33
N VAL A 12 3.94 7.22 4.77
CA VAL A 12 3.83 7.59 6.18
C VAL A 12 2.43 7.18 6.63
N VAL A 13 2.37 6.37 7.68
CA VAL A 13 1.12 5.90 8.29
C VAL A 13 1.06 6.39 9.72
N ILE A 14 -0.01 7.10 10.07
CA ILE A 14 -0.28 7.56 11.43
C ILE A 14 -1.30 6.63 12.06
N ASN A 15 -1.00 6.08 13.24
CA ASN A 15 -1.93 5.21 13.96
C ASN A 15 -3.21 5.99 14.35
N PRO A 16 -4.41 5.58 13.87
CA PRO A 16 -5.66 6.22 14.22
C PRO A 16 -6.14 5.91 15.66
N TYR A 17 -5.51 4.94 16.34
CA TYR A 17 -5.94 4.39 17.64
C TYR A 17 -7.42 3.95 17.66
N LYS A 18 -7.97 3.64 16.49
CA LYS A 18 -9.35 3.21 16.26
C LYS A 18 -9.39 2.24 15.09
N ASN A 19 -10.30 1.27 15.14
CA ASN A 19 -10.55 0.37 14.02
C ASN A 19 -11.24 1.16 12.90
N LEU A 20 -10.57 1.23 11.75
CA LEU A 20 -11.09 1.87 10.55
C LEU A 20 -11.62 0.80 9.59
N PRO A 21 -12.75 1.02 8.90
CA PRO A 21 -13.30 0.09 7.92
C PRO A 21 -12.52 0.17 6.58
N ILE A 22 -11.19 0.17 6.63
CA ILE A 22 -10.29 0.26 5.46
C ILE A 22 -9.60 -1.07 5.13
N TYR A 23 -9.83 -2.10 5.95
CA TYR A 23 -9.27 -3.43 5.78
C TYR A 23 -10.42 -4.41 5.51
N SER A 24 -10.71 -4.64 4.23
CA SER A 24 -11.69 -5.62 3.76
C SER A 24 -11.21 -6.26 2.45
N GLU A 25 -11.74 -7.43 2.11
CA GLU A 25 -11.40 -8.13 0.85
C GLU A 25 -11.75 -7.29 -0.38
N GLU A 26 -12.90 -6.61 -0.36
CA GLU A 26 -13.32 -5.69 -1.43
C GLU A 26 -12.27 -4.59 -1.68
N ILE A 27 -11.67 -4.07 -0.62
CA ILE A 27 -10.61 -3.06 -0.73
C ILE A 27 -9.34 -3.70 -1.29
N VAL A 28 -8.97 -4.91 -0.86
CA VAL A 28 -7.81 -5.63 -1.43
C VAL A 28 -7.94 -5.79 -2.95
N GLU A 29 -9.10 -6.24 -3.43
CA GLU A 29 -9.35 -6.39 -4.86
C GLU A 29 -9.29 -5.06 -5.62
N MET A 30 -9.76 -3.98 -5.00
CA MET A 30 -9.73 -2.64 -5.58
C MET A 30 -8.29 -2.13 -5.80
N TYR A 31 -7.36 -2.46 -4.91
CA TYR A 31 -5.95 -2.04 -5.01
C TYR A 31 -5.10 -2.98 -5.89
N LYS A 32 -5.52 -4.23 -6.06
CA LYS A 32 -4.82 -5.20 -6.91
C LYS A 32 -4.75 -4.67 -8.34
N GLY A 33 -3.56 -4.65 -8.91
CA GLY A 33 -3.44 -4.27 -10.32
C GLY A 33 -3.39 -2.76 -10.59
N LYS A 34 -3.62 -1.90 -9.58
CA LYS A 34 -3.71 -0.44 -9.75
C LYS A 34 -2.38 0.27 -9.62
N LYS A 35 -2.21 1.37 -10.36
CA LYS A 35 -1.03 2.23 -10.22
C LYS A 35 -1.18 3.16 -9.03
N ARG A 36 -0.05 3.59 -8.46
CA ARG A 36 0.04 4.47 -7.28
C ARG A 36 -0.76 5.78 -7.38
N HIS A 37 -0.97 6.30 -8.59
CA HIS A 37 -1.72 7.54 -8.83
C HIS A 37 -3.21 7.33 -9.07
N GLU A 38 -3.65 6.09 -9.32
CA GLU A 38 -5.05 5.76 -9.59
C GLU A 38 -5.85 5.58 -8.29
N MET A 39 -5.16 5.28 -7.19
CA MET A 39 -5.73 4.96 -5.90
C MET A 39 -5.12 5.82 -4.79
N PRO A 40 -5.88 6.14 -3.73
CA PRO A 40 -5.35 6.91 -2.61
C PRO A 40 -4.24 6.12 -1.87
N PRO A 41 -3.41 6.79 -1.06
CA PRO A 41 -2.35 6.12 -0.34
C PRO A 41 -2.90 5.03 0.59
N HIS A 42 -2.45 3.79 0.36
CA HIS A 42 -2.84 2.65 1.18
C HIS A 42 -1.71 1.62 1.24
N ILE A 43 -1.61 0.88 2.34
CA ILE A 43 -0.60 -0.18 2.51
C ILE A 43 -0.70 -1.24 1.42
N TYR A 44 -1.92 -1.57 0.97
CA TYR A 44 -2.14 -2.51 -0.14
C TYR A 44 -1.51 -2.04 -1.46
N ALA A 45 -1.44 -0.73 -1.72
CA ALA A 45 -0.75 -0.22 -2.90
C ALA A 45 0.76 -0.48 -2.83
N ILE A 46 1.36 -0.39 -1.64
CA ILE A 46 2.79 -0.69 -1.43
C ILE A 46 3.03 -2.18 -1.62
N THR A 47 2.19 -3.02 -1.01
CA THR A 47 2.29 -4.48 -1.12
C THR A 47 2.12 -4.96 -2.56
N ASP A 48 1.14 -4.44 -3.30
CA ASP A 48 0.95 -4.75 -4.72
C ASP A 48 2.14 -4.30 -5.57
N THR A 49 2.69 -3.11 -5.29
CA THR A 49 3.88 -2.60 -6.00
C THR A 49 5.11 -3.47 -5.73
N ALA A 50 5.36 -3.85 -4.48
CA ALA A 50 6.46 -4.74 -4.11
C ALA A 50 6.30 -6.13 -4.76
N TYR A 51 5.09 -6.68 -4.73
CA TYR A 51 4.79 -7.97 -5.36
C TYR A 51 5.02 -7.95 -6.87
N ARG A 52 4.57 -6.89 -7.56
CA ARG A 52 4.80 -6.74 -9.01
C ARG A 52 6.27 -6.56 -9.34
N SER A 53 7.00 -5.76 -8.56
CA SER A 53 8.44 -5.55 -8.77
C SER A 53 9.20 -6.87 -8.59
N MET A 54 8.85 -7.66 -7.57
CA MET A 54 9.40 -9.00 -7.37
C MET A 54 9.16 -9.93 -8.57
N MET A 55 7.95 -9.91 -9.16
CA MET A 55 7.63 -10.73 -10.33
C MET A 55 8.27 -10.24 -11.63
N GLN A 56 8.38 -8.92 -11.80
CA GLN A 56 8.91 -8.30 -13.02
C GLN A 56 10.44 -8.40 -13.08
N ASP A 57 11.10 -8.02 -11.99
CA ASP A 57 12.56 -7.93 -11.94
C ASP A 57 13.20 -9.26 -11.49
N ARG A 58 12.39 -10.19 -10.96
CA ARG A 58 12.83 -11.48 -10.39
C ARG A 58 13.84 -11.33 -9.27
N GLU A 59 13.73 -10.25 -8.51
CA GLU A 59 14.55 -9.93 -7.35
C GLU A 59 13.70 -9.86 -6.09
N ASP A 60 14.23 -10.39 -4.98
CA ASP A 60 13.54 -10.39 -3.69
C ASP A 60 13.29 -8.95 -3.19
N GLN A 61 12.07 -8.71 -2.70
CA GLN A 61 11.65 -7.40 -2.18
C GLN A 61 11.44 -7.47 -0.67
N SER A 62 11.69 -6.36 0.02
CA SER A 62 11.45 -6.23 1.45
C SER A 62 10.63 -4.98 1.76
N ILE A 63 9.78 -5.05 2.78
CA ILE A 63 9.02 -3.92 3.31
C ILE A 63 9.50 -3.68 4.73
N LEU A 64 10.18 -2.55 4.95
CA LEU A 64 10.65 -2.13 6.26
C LEU A 64 9.61 -1.20 6.92
N CYS A 65 9.10 -1.61 8.08
CA CYS A 65 8.21 -0.78 8.91
C CYS A 65 9.03 -0.15 10.05
N THR A 66 9.03 1.19 10.12
CA THR A 66 9.73 2.00 11.14
C THR A 66 8.77 2.88 11.92
#